data_AF-A0A9E3TZC2-F1
#
_entry.id   AF-A0A9E3TZC2-F1
#
_cell.length_a   1.000
_cell.length_b   1.000
_cell.length_c   1.000
_cell.angle_alpha   90.00
_cell.angle_beta   90.00
_cell.angle_gamma   90.00
#
_symmetry.space_group_name_H-M   'P 1'
#
loop_
_entity.id
_entity.type
_entity.pdbx_description
1 polymer ?
#
loop_
_entity_poly.entity_id
_entity_poly.type
_entity_poly.pdbx_seq_one_letter_code
_entity_poly.pdbx_strand_id
1 'polypeptide(L)'
;AGMDAALRGDEPFISPWPAADERLAALGQLDQQRFLRDEGRVGFLLLRLAKDASRLDQTTESIVQLRAVLADVERAHPTVTLGLTGLPVMENDEMQTSQSDMLWSSVLSLVGVAILFVAGLGGLRHALLAVGVLAITMGWSFGYITLAVGHLNILSVAFGVILIGLGIDFGVHYVARYLQIRLREDDPDAALTQTARSIGPGVLTGAATTAIAFFTAYFTQFRGVAELGVVAGGGLLLCVAGALFVLPAAIKLFDGRHPLKRIPQPLAVERWVSPFIRWPRLTICVTVLATVAAGAGMSRLYYDHNLLNLQAEGLESVRLERMLFNETEQSVWFALSIASDREELLRRKQQFLQQESVDHVEEIASLLPPGDAHKQAIIARIGGRLARLPAAAPLISTPSPADVERSLSAALVSLPDLGAGRNEVREQLAAARAALTRLPPQDAFARISTYQQ
;
A
#
# COMPACT_ATOMS: atom_id res chain seq x y z
N ALA A 1 17.25 2.41 55.13
CA ALA A 1 16.13 1.45 55.28
C ALA A 1 16.73 0.06 55.35
N GLY A 2 16.49 -0.65 56.47
CA GLY A 2 17.24 -1.86 56.84
C GLY A 2 16.73 -3.14 56.18
N MET A 3 17.57 -4.18 56.18
CA MET A 3 17.24 -5.56 55.76
C MET A 3 15.94 -6.08 56.40
N ASP A 4 15.62 -5.64 57.61
CA ASP A 4 14.38 -5.95 58.35
C ASP A 4 13.10 -5.48 57.63
N ALA A 5 13.09 -4.27 57.05
CA ALA A 5 11.93 -3.76 56.30
C ALA A 5 11.72 -4.51 54.97
N ALA A 6 12.80 -4.85 54.28
CA ALA A 6 12.76 -5.66 53.07
C ALA A 6 12.33 -7.11 53.35
N LEU A 7 12.77 -7.70 54.48
CA LEU A 7 12.37 -9.04 54.90
C LEU A 7 10.91 -9.10 55.36
N ARG A 8 10.34 -8.01 55.88
CA ARG A 8 8.89 -7.91 56.18
C ARG A 8 8.04 -7.65 54.94
N GLY A 9 8.61 -7.02 53.91
CA GLY A 9 7.90 -6.64 52.67
C GLY A 9 7.24 -5.27 52.76
N ASP A 10 7.63 -4.44 53.72
CA ASP A 10 7.04 -3.13 53.99
C ASP A 10 7.57 -2.04 53.02
N GLU A 11 8.78 -2.22 52.48
CA GLU A 11 9.39 -1.36 51.45
C GLU A 11 10.05 -2.20 50.33
N PRO A 12 9.95 -1.80 49.05
CA PRO A 12 10.68 -2.43 47.97
C PRO A 12 12.20 -2.25 48.15
N PHE A 13 12.97 -3.29 47.83
CA PHE A 13 14.43 -3.22 47.87
C PHE A 13 14.94 -2.18 46.88
N ILE A 14 15.67 -1.17 47.40
CA ILE A 14 16.37 -0.18 46.58
C ILE A 14 17.83 -0.63 46.52
N SER A 15 18.27 -1.06 45.33
CA SER A 15 19.67 -1.46 45.10
C SER A 15 20.62 -0.34 45.53
N PRO A 16 21.73 -0.63 46.26
CA PRO A 16 22.74 0.36 46.60
C PRO A 16 23.53 0.87 45.38
N TRP A 17 23.23 0.35 44.17
CA TRP A 17 23.83 0.75 42.90
C TRP A 17 22.79 1.35 41.94
N PRO A 18 22.16 2.49 42.26
CA PRO A 18 21.06 3.07 41.46
C PRO A 18 21.47 3.44 40.02
N ALA A 19 22.78 3.55 39.73
CA ALA A 19 23.29 3.93 38.41
C ALA A 19 23.42 2.77 37.40
N ALA A 20 23.16 1.51 37.81
CA ALA A 20 23.27 0.36 36.91
C ALA A 20 22.02 0.16 36.04
N ASP A 21 20.82 0.34 36.61
CA ASP A 21 19.55 0.13 35.91
C ASP A 21 19.34 1.11 34.75
N GLU A 22 19.61 2.41 34.95
CA GLU A 22 19.47 3.39 33.87
C GLU A 22 20.47 3.15 32.72
N ARG A 23 21.67 2.64 33.02
CA ARG A 23 22.73 2.41 32.02
C ARG A 23 22.54 1.10 31.25
N LEU A 24 21.94 0.08 31.88
CA LEU A 24 21.58 -1.17 31.22
C LEU A 24 20.34 -1.01 30.33
N ALA A 25 19.38 -0.17 30.73
CA ALA A 25 18.25 0.22 29.86
C ALA A 25 18.73 0.91 28.57
N ALA A 26 19.78 1.72 28.64
CA ALA A 26 20.39 2.37 27.47
C ALA A 26 21.08 1.38 26.49
N LEU A 27 21.51 0.20 26.95
CA LEU A 27 22.14 -0.81 26.09
C LEU A 27 21.11 -1.57 25.22
N GLY A 28 19.83 -1.60 25.63
CA GLY A 28 18.74 -2.16 24.81
C GLY A 28 18.43 -1.34 23.55
N GLN A 29 18.90 -0.09 23.47
CA GLN A 29 18.71 0.80 22.32
C GLN A 29 19.76 0.62 21.21
N LEU A 30 20.75 -0.25 21.40
CA LEU A 30 21.93 -0.37 20.50
C LEU A 30 21.83 -1.47 19.44
N ASP A 31 20.69 -2.16 19.29
CA ASP A 31 20.53 -3.18 18.25
C ASP A 31 20.27 -2.53 16.88
N GLN A 32 21.35 -2.22 16.16
CA GLN A 32 21.42 -1.45 14.91
C GLN A 32 20.71 -2.07 13.69
N GLN A 33 19.87 -3.10 13.88
CA GLN A 33 19.03 -3.67 12.81
C GLN A 33 17.53 -3.58 13.08
N ARG A 34 17.12 -3.08 14.24
CA ARG A 34 15.71 -2.94 14.63
C ARG A 34 15.49 -1.53 15.14
N PHE A 35 14.99 -0.67 14.27
CA PHE A 35 14.57 0.67 14.67
C PHE A 35 13.23 0.55 15.41
N LEU A 36 13.31 0.23 16.70
CA LEU A 36 12.18 0.16 17.60
C LEU A 36 11.76 1.59 18.01
N ARG A 37 10.52 1.97 17.73
CA ARG A 37 9.88 3.25 18.11
C ARG A 37 8.59 2.99 18.88
N ASP A 38 8.05 4.06 19.49
CA ASP A 38 6.85 4.04 20.34
C ASP A 38 6.97 3.05 21.51
N GLU A 39 7.96 3.26 22.39
CA GLU A 39 8.28 2.39 23.52
C GLU A 39 8.58 0.92 23.14
N GLY A 40 8.98 0.68 21.89
CA GLY A 40 9.26 -0.67 21.37
C GLY A 40 8.04 -1.40 20.80
N ARG A 41 6.94 -0.70 20.54
CA ARG A 41 5.73 -1.28 19.93
C ARG A 41 5.81 -1.39 18.41
N VAL A 42 6.56 -0.50 17.75
CA VAL A 42 6.69 -0.48 16.29
C VAL A 42 8.16 -0.67 15.91
N GLY A 43 8.43 -1.62 15.02
CA GLY A 43 9.77 -1.86 14.47
C GLY A 43 9.70 -2.06 12.97
N PHE A 44 10.72 -1.60 12.25
CA PHE A 44 10.82 -1.81 10.81
C PHE A 44 12.16 -2.46 10.43
N LEU A 45 12.10 -3.26 9.37
CA LEU A 45 13.24 -3.92 8.76
C LEU A 45 13.32 -3.51 7.29
N LEU A 46 14.38 -2.78 6.93
CA LEU A 46 14.59 -2.35 5.55
C LEU A 46 15.19 -3.50 4.74
N LEU A 47 14.44 -3.94 3.72
CA LEU A 47 14.85 -5.00 2.81
C LEU A 47 15.13 -4.40 1.44
N ARG A 48 16.29 -4.76 0.87
CA ARG A 48 16.60 -4.45 -0.53
C ARG A 48 16.31 -5.67 -1.38
N LEU A 49 15.30 -5.57 -2.23
CA LEU A 49 15.00 -6.63 -3.20
C LEU A 49 16.13 -6.75 -4.22
N ALA A 50 16.55 -7.99 -4.50
CA ALA A 50 17.52 -8.27 -5.54
C ALA A 50 16.93 -7.88 -6.91
N LYS A 51 17.65 -7.05 -7.66
CA LYS A 51 17.28 -6.68 -9.04
C LYS A 51 18.07 -7.56 -9.99
N ASP A 52 17.42 -8.50 -10.65
CA ASP A 52 18.01 -9.24 -11.76
C ASP A 52 17.44 -8.67 -13.07
N ALA A 53 18.29 -8.06 -13.90
CA ALA A 53 17.86 -7.35 -15.10
C ALA A 53 17.23 -8.27 -16.17
N SER A 54 17.29 -9.58 -15.98
CA SER A 54 16.85 -10.60 -16.93
C SER A 54 15.41 -11.09 -16.76
N ARG A 55 14.76 -10.81 -15.62
CA ARG A 55 13.40 -11.31 -15.31
C ARG A 55 12.46 -10.18 -14.88
N LEU A 56 11.42 -9.94 -15.69
CA LEU A 56 10.44 -8.87 -15.48
C LEU A 56 9.52 -9.09 -14.26
N ASP A 57 9.19 -10.34 -13.92
CA ASP A 57 8.23 -10.67 -12.84
C ASP A 57 8.87 -10.97 -11.47
N GLN A 58 10.19 -10.83 -11.34
CA GLN A 58 10.90 -11.19 -10.11
C GLN A 58 10.44 -10.39 -8.89
N THR A 59 10.03 -9.13 -9.07
CA THR A 59 9.56 -8.29 -7.96
C THR A 59 8.29 -8.86 -7.36
N THR A 60 7.32 -9.25 -8.18
CA THR A 60 6.09 -9.91 -7.73
C THR A 60 6.40 -11.26 -7.06
N GLU A 61 7.25 -12.10 -7.67
CA GLU A 61 7.66 -13.39 -7.07
C GLU A 61 8.32 -13.18 -5.70
N SER A 62 9.20 -12.19 -5.57
CA SER A 62 9.88 -11.86 -4.31
C SER A 62 8.92 -11.35 -3.24
N ILE A 63 7.96 -10.49 -3.61
CA ILE A 63 6.94 -9.98 -2.69
C ILE A 63 6.04 -11.12 -2.20
N VAL A 64 5.63 -12.03 -3.08
CA VAL A 64 4.82 -13.20 -2.72
C VAL A 64 5.59 -14.11 -1.75
N GLN A 65 6.86 -14.40 -2.03
CA GLN A 65 7.70 -15.19 -1.12
C GLN A 65 7.89 -14.50 0.22
N LEU A 66 8.11 -13.18 0.24
CA LEU A 66 8.25 -12.41 1.47
C LEU A 66 6.97 -12.44 2.30
N ARG A 67 5.81 -12.24 1.68
CA ARG A 67 4.50 -12.37 2.35
C ARG A 67 4.29 -13.77 2.94
N ALA A 68 4.72 -14.82 2.25
CA ALA A 68 4.63 -16.19 2.77
C ALA A 68 5.49 -16.38 4.02
N VAL A 69 6.73 -15.88 4.02
CA VAL A 69 7.61 -15.91 5.21
C VAL A 69 7.01 -15.10 6.35
N LEU A 70 6.48 -13.90 6.08
CA LEU A 70 5.83 -13.08 7.11
C LEU A 70 4.63 -13.80 7.73
N ALA A 71 3.80 -14.46 6.92
CA ALA A 71 2.66 -15.23 7.40
C ALA A 71 3.08 -16.45 8.26
N ASP A 72 4.22 -17.08 7.95
CA ASP A 72 4.78 -18.16 8.78
C ASP A 72 5.26 -17.64 10.14
N VAL A 73 5.93 -16.48 10.16
CA VAL A 73 6.42 -15.84 11.39
C VAL A 73 5.27 -15.33 12.25
N GLU A 74 4.25 -14.71 11.65
CA GLU A 74 3.07 -14.22 12.38
C GLU A 74 2.28 -15.38 13.02
N ARG A 75 2.20 -16.54 12.35
CA ARG A 75 1.64 -17.77 12.94
C ARG A 75 2.45 -18.28 14.14
N ALA A 76 3.77 -18.11 14.15
CA ALA A 76 4.63 -18.48 15.26
C ALA A 76 4.58 -17.46 16.43
N HIS A 77 4.25 -16.20 16.13
CA HIS A 77 4.24 -15.09 17.08
C HIS A 77 2.96 -14.24 16.98
N PRO A 78 1.80 -14.75 17.44
CA PRO A 78 0.50 -14.10 17.27
C PRO A 78 0.33 -12.77 18.03
N THR A 79 1.27 -12.41 18.88
CA THR A 79 1.31 -11.12 19.58
C THR A 79 1.92 -9.99 18.74
N VAL A 80 2.52 -10.31 17.59
CA VAL A 80 3.18 -9.36 16.69
C VAL A 80 2.42 -9.29 15.38
N THR A 81 1.96 -8.09 15.02
CA THR A 81 1.41 -7.83 13.69
C THR A 81 2.56 -7.48 12.75
N LEU A 82 2.69 -8.23 11.67
CA LEU A 82 3.70 -8.00 10.64
C LEU A 82 3.03 -7.44 9.40
N GLY A 83 3.75 -6.59 8.68
CA GLY A 83 3.25 -6.06 7.44
C GLY A 83 4.35 -5.62 6.49
N LEU A 84 3.97 -5.44 5.22
CA LEU A 84 4.92 -5.14 4.16
C LEU A 84 4.50 -3.88 3.39
N THR A 85 5.44 -2.95 3.24
CA THR A 85 5.23 -1.70 2.49
C THR A 85 6.51 -1.22 1.79
N GLY A 86 6.43 -0.05 1.16
CA GLY A 86 7.42 0.54 0.29
C GLY A 86 6.98 0.52 -1.17
N LEU A 87 7.57 1.42 -1.96
CA LEU A 87 7.22 1.65 -3.36
C LEU A 87 7.02 0.37 -4.21
N PRO A 88 7.96 -0.62 -4.24
CA PRO A 88 7.77 -1.81 -5.08
C PRO A 88 6.61 -2.70 -4.62
N VAL A 89 6.27 -2.68 -3.33
CA VAL A 89 5.16 -3.46 -2.77
C VAL A 89 3.84 -2.78 -3.12
N MET A 90 3.77 -1.46 -2.95
CA MET A 90 2.60 -0.67 -3.31
C MET A 90 2.30 -0.75 -4.80
N GLU A 91 3.31 -0.57 -5.67
CA GLU A 91 3.15 -0.69 -7.13
C GLU A 91 2.63 -2.09 -7.52
N ASN A 92 3.12 -3.15 -6.87
CA ASN A 92 2.64 -4.52 -7.11
C ASN A 92 1.19 -4.71 -6.65
N ASP A 93 0.86 -4.25 -5.43
CA ASP A 93 -0.49 -4.37 -4.88
C ASP A 93 -1.50 -3.58 -5.70
N GLU A 94 -1.14 -2.36 -6.12
CA GLU A 94 -1.92 -1.50 -7.00
C GLU A 94 -2.13 -2.17 -8.36
N MET A 95 -1.09 -2.73 -8.96
CA MET A 95 -1.18 -3.45 -10.23
C MET A 95 -2.08 -4.69 -10.13
N GLN A 96 -1.93 -5.52 -9.10
CA GLN A 96 -2.76 -6.72 -8.92
C GLN A 96 -4.23 -6.36 -8.70
N THR A 97 -4.50 -5.38 -7.82
CA THR A 97 -5.85 -4.91 -7.52
C THR A 97 -6.49 -4.31 -8.77
N SER A 98 -5.76 -3.43 -9.48
CA SER A 98 -6.21 -2.81 -10.73
C SER A 98 -6.52 -3.85 -11.81
N GLN A 99 -5.68 -4.89 -11.97
CA GLN A 99 -5.95 -5.96 -12.94
C GLN A 99 -7.23 -6.73 -12.61
N SER A 100 -7.42 -7.10 -11.34
CA SER A 100 -8.65 -7.78 -10.88
C SER A 100 -9.89 -6.90 -11.10
N ASP A 101 -9.84 -5.65 -10.65
CA ASP A 101 -10.94 -4.71 -10.75
C ASP A 101 -11.29 -4.40 -12.21
N MET A 102 -10.29 -4.33 -13.08
CA MET A 102 -10.49 -4.11 -14.51
C MET A 102 -11.09 -5.32 -15.23
N LEU A 103 -10.72 -6.54 -14.83
CA LEU A 103 -11.37 -7.75 -15.36
C LEU A 103 -12.84 -7.79 -14.95
N TRP A 104 -13.14 -7.56 -13.67
CA TRP A 104 -14.52 -7.50 -13.17
C TRP A 104 -15.32 -6.38 -13.81
N SER A 105 -14.74 -5.19 -13.93
CA SER A 105 -15.36 -4.03 -14.59
C SER A 105 -15.60 -4.30 -16.07
N SER A 106 -14.69 -4.99 -16.76
CA SER A 106 -14.86 -5.35 -18.17
C SER A 106 -16.01 -6.33 -18.37
N VAL A 107 -16.09 -7.37 -17.52
CA VAL A 107 -17.18 -8.35 -17.56
C VAL A 107 -18.51 -7.67 -17.24
N LEU A 108 -18.56 -6.87 -16.18
CA LEU A 108 -19.77 -6.15 -15.78
C LEU A 108 -20.21 -5.16 -16.85
N SER A 109 -19.28 -4.42 -17.45
CA SER A 109 -19.55 -3.51 -18.56
C SER A 109 -20.07 -4.25 -19.77
N LEU A 110 -19.46 -5.37 -20.17
CA LEU A 110 -19.90 -6.14 -21.33
C LEU A 110 -21.31 -6.71 -21.13
N VAL A 111 -21.61 -7.25 -19.94
CA VAL A 111 -22.94 -7.73 -19.58
C VAL A 111 -23.94 -6.59 -19.52
N GLY A 112 -23.58 -5.46 -18.90
CA GLY A 112 -24.41 -4.27 -18.79
C GLY A 112 -24.76 -3.70 -20.17
N VAL A 113 -23.77 -3.57 -21.05
CA VAL A 113 -23.94 -3.15 -22.44
C VAL A 113 -24.83 -4.15 -23.21
N ALA A 114 -24.65 -5.46 -23.03
CA ALA A 114 -25.50 -6.45 -23.66
C ALA A 114 -26.96 -6.30 -23.23
N ILE A 115 -27.23 -6.15 -21.91
CA ILE A 115 -28.58 -5.94 -21.37
C ILE A 115 -29.18 -4.64 -21.91
N LEU A 116 -28.42 -3.54 -21.83
CA LEU A 116 -28.85 -2.23 -22.34
C LEU A 116 -29.21 -2.31 -23.82
N PHE A 117 -28.40 -3.00 -24.61
CA PHE A 117 -28.60 -3.06 -26.04
C PHE A 117 -29.77 -3.97 -26.44
N VAL A 118 -29.97 -5.09 -25.72
CA VAL A 118 -31.17 -5.93 -25.85
C VAL A 118 -32.43 -5.13 -25.52
N ALA A 119 -32.42 -4.39 -24.41
CA ALA A 119 -33.54 -3.55 -23.99
C ALA A 119 -33.79 -2.39 -24.96
N GLY A 120 -32.72 -1.77 -25.47
CA GLY A 120 -32.76 -0.62 -26.36
C GLY A 120 -33.28 -0.97 -27.75
N LEU A 121 -32.88 -2.12 -28.32
CA LEU A 121 -33.34 -2.59 -29.63
C LEU A 121 -34.64 -3.41 -29.57
N GLY A 122 -35.00 -3.95 -28.42
CA GLY A 122 -36.17 -4.83 -28.26
C GLY A 122 -35.99 -6.24 -28.86
N GLY A 123 -34.75 -6.65 -29.15
CA GLY A 123 -34.45 -7.93 -29.80
C GLY A 123 -33.09 -8.51 -29.40
N LEU A 124 -33.09 -9.76 -28.91
CA LEU A 124 -31.88 -10.42 -28.38
C LEU A 124 -30.82 -10.69 -29.46
N ARG A 125 -31.26 -11.07 -30.65
CA ARG A 125 -30.40 -11.61 -31.70
C ARG A 125 -29.35 -10.62 -32.22
N HIS A 126 -29.78 -9.45 -32.70
CA HIS A 126 -28.85 -8.47 -33.25
C HIS A 126 -28.00 -7.81 -32.17
N ALA A 127 -28.55 -7.70 -30.95
CA ALA A 127 -27.80 -7.24 -29.80
C ALA A 127 -26.63 -8.17 -29.48
N LEU A 128 -26.88 -9.48 -29.37
CA LEU A 128 -25.82 -10.46 -29.13
C LEU A 128 -24.83 -10.56 -30.30
N LEU A 129 -25.26 -10.35 -31.54
CA LEU A 129 -24.35 -10.30 -32.69
C LEU A 129 -23.37 -9.13 -32.57
N ALA A 130 -23.84 -7.91 -32.25
CA ALA A 130 -22.92 -6.78 -32.10
C ALA A 130 -21.98 -6.94 -30.90
N VAL A 131 -22.48 -7.46 -29.77
CA VAL A 131 -21.66 -7.76 -28.60
C VAL A 131 -20.63 -8.85 -28.91
N GLY A 132 -21.02 -9.87 -29.68
CA GLY A 132 -20.11 -10.91 -30.14
C GLY A 132 -19.01 -10.36 -31.06
N VAL A 133 -19.36 -9.47 -31.99
CA VAL A 133 -18.36 -8.78 -32.83
C VAL A 133 -17.46 -7.88 -31.99
N LEU A 134 -18.00 -7.16 -31.01
CA LEU A 134 -17.20 -6.37 -30.07
C LEU A 134 -16.17 -7.26 -29.37
N ALA A 135 -16.57 -8.41 -28.84
CA ALA A 135 -15.67 -9.35 -28.18
C ALA A 135 -14.55 -9.85 -29.12
N ILE A 136 -14.86 -10.10 -30.40
CA ILE A 136 -13.85 -10.45 -31.42
C ILE A 136 -12.87 -9.28 -31.63
N THR A 137 -13.36 -8.06 -31.81
CA THR A 137 -12.51 -6.88 -32.02
C THR A 137 -11.69 -6.50 -30.79
N MET A 138 -12.21 -6.84 -29.60
CA MET A 138 -11.48 -6.72 -28.34
C MET A 138 -10.28 -7.67 -28.34
N GLY A 139 -10.47 -8.90 -28.81
CA GLY A 139 -9.37 -9.85 -29.04
C GLY A 139 -8.33 -9.30 -30.02
N TRP A 140 -8.76 -8.66 -31.12
CA TRP A 140 -7.83 -7.98 -32.04
C TRP A 140 -7.06 -6.85 -31.36
N SER A 141 -7.75 -6.09 -30.51
CA SER A 141 -7.15 -4.97 -29.78
C SER A 141 -6.09 -5.47 -28.79
N PHE A 142 -6.34 -6.56 -28.07
CA PHE A 142 -5.32 -7.21 -27.24
C PHE A 142 -4.11 -7.68 -28.07
N GLY A 143 -4.35 -8.29 -29.24
CA GLY A 143 -3.26 -8.66 -30.16
C GLY A 143 -2.45 -7.45 -30.64
N TYR A 144 -3.12 -6.34 -30.95
CA TYR A 144 -2.47 -5.09 -31.32
C TYR A 144 -1.63 -4.51 -30.18
N ILE A 145 -2.13 -4.53 -28.93
CA ILE A 145 -1.37 -4.07 -27.76
C ILE A 145 -0.06 -4.83 -27.62
N THR A 146 -0.11 -6.16 -27.75
CA THR A 146 1.08 -7.01 -27.68
C THR A 146 2.11 -6.65 -28.74
N LEU A 147 1.67 -6.22 -29.93
CA LEU A 147 2.58 -5.81 -31.02
C LEU A 147 3.07 -4.36 -30.88
N ALA A 148 2.25 -3.46 -30.36
CA ALA A 148 2.53 -2.03 -30.32
C ALA A 148 3.37 -1.63 -29.09
N VAL A 149 3.05 -2.18 -27.92
CA VAL A 149 3.68 -1.83 -26.64
C VAL A 149 4.36 -3.05 -26.00
N GLY A 150 3.77 -4.24 -26.12
CA GLY A 150 4.33 -5.49 -25.59
C GLY A 150 4.15 -5.67 -24.07
N HIS A 151 3.66 -4.66 -23.36
CA HIS A 151 3.34 -4.74 -21.94
C HIS A 151 2.12 -3.86 -21.61
N LEU A 152 1.52 -4.10 -20.45
CA LEU A 152 0.45 -3.26 -19.90
C LEU A 152 0.96 -2.58 -18.61
N ASN A 153 0.85 -1.26 -18.56
CA ASN A 153 0.96 -0.47 -17.34
C ASN A 153 -0.44 -0.28 -16.69
N ILE A 154 -0.48 0.16 -15.43
CA ILE A 154 -1.72 0.33 -14.63
C ILE A 154 -2.78 1.16 -15.38
N LEU A 155 -2.38 2.27 -16.01
CA LEU A 155 -3.28 3.14 -16.77
C LEU A 155 -3.76 2.49 -18.07
N SER A 156 -2.91 1.73 -18.76
CA SER A 156 -3.26 1.05 -20.00
C SER A 156 -4.17 -0.16 -19.79
N VAL A 157 -4.19 -0.79 -18.61
CA VAL A 157 -5.20 -1.81 -18.28
C VAL A 157 -6.60 -1.20 -18.35
N ALA A 158 -6.73 0.06 -17.88
CA ALA A 158 -7.73 1.10 -18.20
C ALA A 158 -8.57 0.90 -19.46
N PHE A 159 -7.84 0.68 -20.56
CA PHE A 159 -8.34 0.73 -21.91
C PHE A 159 -9.45 -0.29 -22.19
N GLY A 160 -9.42 -1.47 -21.57
CA GLY A 160 -10.35 -2.53 -21.94
C GLY A 160 -11.82 -2.15 -21.69
N VAL A 161 -12.10 -1.58 -20.53
CA VAL A 161 -13.45 -1.09 -20.19
C VAL A 161 -13.85 0.08 -21.08
N ILE A 162 -12.92 1.00 -21.32
CA ILE A 162 -13.15 2.17 -22.19
C ILE A 162 -13.51 1.72 -23.61
N LEU A 163 -12.81 0.73 -24.15
CA LEU A 163 -13.06 0.21 -25.50
C LEU A 163 -14.39 -0.53 -25.60
N ILE A 164 -14.83 -1.24 -24.56
CA ILE A 164 -16.16 -1.85 -24.54
C ILE A 164 -17.24 -0.77 -24.69
N GLY A 165 -17.11 0.34 -23.97
CA GLY A 165 -18.06 1.46 -24.04
C GLY A 165 -18.03 2.19 -25.39
N LEU A 166 -16.85 2.59 -25.87
CA LEU A 166 -16.72 3.36 -27.11
C LEU A 166 -16.86 2.50 -28.38
N GLY A 167 -16.42 1.25 -28.32
CA GLY A 167 -16.38 0.35 -29.47
C GLY A 167 -17.77 -0.20 -29.83
N ILE A 168 -18.63 -0.43 -28.84
CA ILE A 168 -19.98 -0.95 -29.10
C ILE A 168 -20.86 0.06 -29.86
N ASP A 169 -20.63 1.37 -29.67
CA ASP A 169 -21.43 2.43 -30.28
C ASP A 169 -21.54 2.29 -31.81
N PHE A 170 -20.44 1.90 -32.47
CA PHE A 170 -20.44 1.67 -33.91
C PHE A 170 -21.36 0.50 -34.30
N GLY A 171 -21.35 -0.57 -33.52
CA GLY A 171 -22.27 -1.70 -33.69
C GLY A 171 -23.72 -1.32 -33.42
N VAL A 172 -23.97 -0.48 -32.40
CA VAL A 172 -25.30 0.06 -32.09
C VAL A 172 -25.85 0.85 -33.27
N HIS A 173 -25.09 1.83 -33.78
CA HIS A 173 -25.50 2.63 -34.92
C HIS A 173 -25.75 1.78 -36.16
N TYR A 174 -24.90 0.77 -36.41
CA TYR A 174 -25.03 -0.13 -37.54
C TYR A 174 -26.31 -0.97 -37.46
N VAL A 175 -26.51 -1.67 -36.35
CA VAL A 175 -27.69 -2.53 -36.17
C VAL A 175 -28.98 -1.71 -36.14
N ALA A 176 -29.01 -0.58 -35.41
CA ALA A 176 -30.20 0.26 -35.34
C ALA A 176 -30.62 0.76 -36.74
N ARG A 177 -29.65 1.19 -37.55
CA ARG A 177 -29.91 1.62 -38.92
C ARG A 177 -30.35 0.47 -39.82
N TYR A 178 -29.70 -0.69 -39.71
CA TYR A 178 -30.08 -1.89 -40.44
C TYR A 178 -31.52 -2.30 -40.16
N LEU A 179 -31.91 -2.39 -38.89
CA LEU A 179 -33.27 -2.73 -38.48
C LEU A 179 -34.29 -1.70 -38.96
N GLN A 180 -33.94 -0.41 -38.94
CA GLN A 180 -34.78 0.65 -39.47
C GLN A 180 -35.03 0.51 -40.98
N ILE A 181 -33.99 0.15 -41.74
CA ILE A 181 -34.11 -0.07 -43.19
C ILE A 181 -34.93 -1.34 -43.48
N ARG A 182 -34.71 -2.42 -42.71
CA ARG A 182 -35.49 -3.68 -42.84
C ARG A 182 -36.99 -3.50 -42.64
N LEU A 183 -37.45 -2.44 -41.96
CA LEU A 183 -38.89 -2.13 -41.84
C LEU A 183 -39.54 -1.73 -43.18
N ARG A 184 -38.72 -1.35 -44.18
CA ARG A 184 -39.18 -0.87 -45.49
C ARG A 184 -38.59 -1.66 -46.66
N GLU A 185 -37.48 -2.35 -46.43
CA GLU A 185 -36.75 -3.16 -47.41
C GLU A 185 -36.75 -4.63 -46.98
N ASP A 186 -37.37 -5.48 -47.78
CA ASP A 186 -37.49 -6.91 -47.48
C ASP A 186 -36.20 -7.66 -47.80
N ASP A 187 -35.41 -7.19 -48.78
CA ASP A 187 -34.15 -7.81 -49.15
C ASP A 187 -33.02 -7.51 -48.13
N PRO A 188 -32.49 -8.51 -47.40
CA PRO A 188 -31.38 -8.32 -46.47
C PRO A 188 -30.12 -7.74 -47.12
N ASP A 189 -29.82 -8.11 -48.37
CA ASP A 189 -28.58 -7.70 -49.03
C ASP A 189 -28.63 -6.24 -49.48
N ALA A 190 -29.75 -5.81 -50.07
CA ALA A 190 -30.04 -4.41 -50.32
C ALA A 190 -30.00 -3.58 -49.02
N ALA A 191 -30.63 -4.07 -47.95
CA ALA A 191 -30.67 -3.37 -46.67
C ALA A 191 -29.28 -3.19 -46.03
N LEU A 192 -28.42 -4.22 -46.08
CA LEU A 192 -27.03 -4.13 -45.60
C LEU A 192 -26.23 -3.11 -46.41
N THR A 193 -26.37 -3.13 -47.73
CA THR A 193 -25.67 -2.20 -48.63
C THR A 193 -26.12 -0.75 -48.39
N GLN A 194 -27.42 -0.54 -48.23
CA GLN A 194 -27.98 0.78 -47.93
C GLN A 194 -27.57 1.26 -46.53
N THR A 195 -27.49 0.37 -45.55
CA THR A 195 -26.99 0.67 -44.20
C THR A 195 -25.58 1.22 -44.29
N ALA A 196 -24.65 0.47 -44.89
CA ALA A 196 -23.25 0.85 -45.04
C ALA A 196 -23.08 2.21 -45.75
N ARG A 197 -23.85 2.47 -46.82
CA ARG A 197 -23.82 3.76 -47.53
C ARG A 197 -24.33 4.92 -46.69
N SER A 198 -25.33 4.69 -45.85
CA SER A 198 -25.99 5.76 -45.08
C SER A 198 -25.21 6.18 -43.84
N ILE A 199 -24.66 5.23 -43.09
CA ILE A 199 -23.98 5.52 -41.81
C ILE A 199 -22.46 5.43 -41.89
N GLY A 200 -21.90 4.77 -42.90
CA GLY A 200 -20.46 4.55 -43.04
C GLY A 200 -19.64 5.84 -42.91
N PRO A 201 -19.96 6.93 -43.62
CA PRO A 201 -19.25 8.20 -43.49
C PRO A 201 -19.28 8.77 -42.06
N GLY A 202 -20.45 8.73 -41.39
CA GLY A 202 -20.61 9.23 -40.02
C GLY A 202 -19.84 8.39 -39.00
N VAL A 203 -19.89 7.07 -39.13
CA VAL A 203 -19.17 6.14 -38.26
C VAL A 203 -17.66 6.27 -38.44
N LEU A 204 -17.17 6.34 -39.68
CA LEU A 204 -15.73 6.49 -39.95
C LEU A 204 -15.19 7.85 -39.49
N THR A 205 -15.93 8.93 -39.73
CA THR A 205 -15.51 10.27 -39.28
C THR A 205 -15.48 10.36 -37.76
N GLY A 206 -16.51 9.86 -37.07
CA GLY A 206 -16.54 9.79 -35.61
C GLY A 206 -15.38 8.96 -35.04
N ALA A 207 -15.16 7.75 -35.58
CA ALA A 207 -14.06 6.90 -35.16
C ALA A 207 -12.69 7.56 -35.39
N ALA A 208 -12.49 8.21 -36.54
CA ALA A 208 -11.24 8.90 -36.86
C ALA A 208 -10.99 10.08 -35.90
N THR A 209 -12.00 10.91 -35.62
CA THR A 209 -11.83 12.04 -34.69
C THR A 209 -11.50 11.58 -33.28
N THR A 210 -12.14 10.51 -32.79
CA THR A 210 -11.87 9.95 -31.46
C THR A 210 -10.51 9.27 -31.41
N ALA A 211 -10.12 8.53 -32.46
CA ALA A 211 -8.79 7.94 -32.56
C ALA A 211 -7.69 9.01 -32.57
N ILE A 212 -7.87 10.10 -33.32
CA ILE A 212 -6.95 11.25 -33.33
C ILE A 212 -6.82 11.82 -31.92
N ALA A 213 -7.93 12.02 -31.20
CA ALA A 213 -7.91 12.52 -29.83
C ALA A 213 -7.07 11.60 -28.90
N PHE A 214 -7.25 10.28 -28.96
CA PHE A 214 -6.42 9.35 -28.22
C PHE A 214 -4.95 9.39 -28.65
N PHE A 215 -4.66 9.43 -29.95
CA PHE A 215 -3.29 9.52 -30.44
C PHE A 215 -2.60 10.83 -30.04
N THR A 216 -3.31 11.92 -29.75
CA THR A 216 -2.66 13.13 -29.21
C THR A 216 -1.97 12.88 -27.88
N ALA A 217 -2.43 11.92 -27.08
CA ALA A 217 -1.80 11.55 -25.81
C ALA A 217 -0.38 10.97 -26.00
N TYR A 218 -0.06 10.44 -27.20
CA TYR A 218 1.28 9.98 -27.55
C TYR A 218 2.35 11.08 -27.42
N PHE A 219 1.98 12.34 -27.64
CA PHE A 219 2.93 13.46 -27.56
C PHE A 219 3.26 13.89 -26.13
N THR A 220 2.65 13.26 -25.12
CA THR A 220 2.96 13.55 -23.72
C THR A 220 4.30 12.93 -23.31
N GLN A 221 5.04 13.59 -22.41
CA GLN A 221 6.27 13.04 -21.84
C GLN A 221 6.00 11.93 -20.82
N PHE A 222 4.74 11.74 -20.42
CA PHE A 222 4.34 10.76 -19.44
C PHE A 222 3.99 9.43 -20.14
N ARG A 223 4.94 8.49 -20.09
CA ARG A 223 4.89 7.20 -20.80
C ARG A 223 3.58 6.44 -20.60
N GLY A 224 3.02 6.45 -19.38
CA GLY A 224 1.76 5.75 -19.08
C GLY A 224 0.58 6.26 -19.91
N VAL A 225 0.47 7.58 -20.08
CA VAL A 225 -0.58 8.23 -20.89
C VAL A 225 -0.30 8.10 -22.38
N ALA A 226 0.96 8.18 -22.81
CA ALA A 226 1.35 7.97 -24.19
C ALA A 226 0.99 6.56 -24.70
N GLU A 227 1.31 5.52 -23.90
CA GLU A 227 0.97 4.14 -24.21
C GLU A 227 -0.56 3.93 -24.23
N LEU A 228 -1.28 4.48 -23.26
CA LEU A 228 -2.75 4.45 -23.24
C LEU A 228 -3.33 5.05 -24.53
N GLY A 229 -2.80 6.18 -25.00
CA GLY A 229 -3.25 6.83 -26.24
C GLY A 229 -3.08 5.97 -27.49
N VAL A 230 -1.92 5.33 -27.64
CA VAL A 230 -1.62 4.45 -28.78
C VAL A 230 -2.49 3.20 -28.77
N VAL A 231 -2.68 2.61 -27.59
CA VAL A 231 -3.52 1.44 -27.37
C VAL A 231 -4.99 1.79 -27.63
N ALA A 232 -5.48 2.89 -27.07
CA ALA A 232 -6.86 3.33 -27.20
C ALA A 232 -7.24 3.71 -28.63
N GLY A 233 -6.40 4.53 -29.29
CA GLY A 233 -6.63 4.94 -30.67
C GLY A 233 -6.60 3.75 -31.63
N GLY A 234 -5.60 2.87 -31.52
CA GLY A 234 -5.48 1.69 -32.39
C GLY A 234 -6.60 0.67 -32.17
N GLY A 235 -6.94 0.39 -30.92
CA GLY A 235 -8.05 -0.51 -30.58
C GLY A 235 -9.41 -0.01 -31.08
N LEU A 236 -9.66 1.30 -30.98
CA LEU A 236 -10.90 1.90 -31.50
C LEU A 236 -11.02 1.73 -33.02
N LEU A 237 -9.91 1.88 -33.75
CA LEU A 237 -9.88 1.63 -35.20
C LEU A 237 -10.15 0.16 -35.55
N LEU A 238 -9.72 -0.78 -34.71
CA LEU A 238 -10.05 -2.20 -34.86
C LEU A 238 -11.52 -2.49 -34.56
N CYS A 239 -12.11 -1.82 -33.57
CA CYS A 239 -13.55 -1.90 -33.30
C CYS A 239 -14.39 -1.37 -34.46
N VAL A 240 -14.05 -0.21 -35.03
CA VAL A 240 -14.79 0.31 -36.19
C VAL A 240 -14.62 -0.59 -37.42
N ALA A 241 -13.45 -1.18 -37.62
CA ALA A 241 -13.23 -2.18 -38.66
C ALA A 241 -14.15 -3.40 -38.45
N GLY A 242 -14.24 -3.93 -37.24
CA GLY A 242 -15.16 -5.04 -36.95
C GLY A 242 -16.63 -4.66 -37.16
N ALA A 243 -17.04 -3.47 -36.75
CA ALA A 243 -18.41 -2.98 -36.96
C ALA A 243 -18.76 -2.80 -38.45
N LEU A 244 -17.81 -2.42 -39.30
CA LEU A 244 -18.05 -2.18 -40.72
C LEU A 244 -17.85 -3.42 -41.60
N PHE A 245 -17.01 -4.38 -41.19
CA PHE A 245 -16.69 -5.57 -41.98
C PHE A 245 -17.29 -6.85 -41.39
N VAL A 246 -17.02 -7.12 -40.11
CA VAL A 246 -17.42 -8.39 -39.46
C VAL A 246 -18.91 -8.40 -39.15
N LEU A 247 -19.45 -7.30 -38.64
CA LEU A 247 -20.85 -7.22 -38.24
C LEU A 247 -21.84 -7.41 -39.40
N PRO A 248 -21.72 -6.72 -40.56
CA PRO A 248 -22.63 -7.00 -41.68
C PRO A 248 -22.48 -8.43 -42.21
N ALA A 249 -21.27 -9.00 -42.23
CA ALA A 249 -21.07 -10.39 -42.62
C ALA A 249 -21.75 -11.36 -41.64
N ALA A 250 -21.65 -11.10 -40.33
CA ALA A 250 -22.34 -11.87 -39.30
C ALA A 250 -23.86 -11.74 -39.45
N ILE A 251 -24.39 -10.53 -39.60
CA ILE A 251 -25.83 -10.30 -39.82
C ILE A 251 -26.30 -11.08 -41.05
N LYS A 252 -25.61 -10.97 -42.19
CA LYS A 252 -25.94 -11.70 -43.42
C LYS A 252 -26.02 -13.21 -43.20
N LEU A 253 -25.01 -13.79 -42.56
CA LEU A 253 -24.95 -15.23 -42.33
C LEU A 253 -26.11 -15.72 -41.45
N PHE A 254 -26.40 -14.97 -40.38
CA PHE A 254 -27.48 -15.35 -39.49
C PHE A 254 -28.85 -15.09 -40.12
N ASP A 255 -29.08 -13.95 -40.78
CA ASP A 255 -30.39 -13.59 -41.36
C ASP A 255 -30.74 -14.47 -42.56
N GLY A 256 -29.74 -14.92 -43.32
CA GLY A 256 -29.93 -15.89 -44.38
C GLY A 256 -30.34 -17.27 -43.88
N ARG A 257 -29.86 -17.69 -42.70
CA ARG A 257 -30.22 -18.99 -42.08
C ARG A 257 -31.56 -18.94 -41.34
N HIS A 258 -31.87 -17.80 -40.73
CA HIS A 258 -33.09 -17.59 -39.95
C HIS A 258 -33.73 -16.26 -40.33
N PRO A 259 -34.64 -16.23 -41.30
CA PRO A 259 -35.32 -15.00 -41.70
C PRO A 259 -36.10 -14.40 -40.53
N LEU A 260 -36.10 -13.07 -40.44
CA LEU A 260 -36.77 -12.35 -39.37
C LEU A 260 -38.30 -12.48 -39.54
N LYS A 261 -38.97 -13.10 -38.57
CA LYS A 261 -40.45 -13.16 -38.53
C LYS A 261 -41.08 -11.82 -38.12
N ARG A 262 -40.39 -11.07 -37.27
CA ARG A 262 -40.79 -9.74 -36.79
C ARG A 262 -39.55 -8.92 -36.54
N ILE A 263 -39.56 -7.69 -37.03
CA ILE A 263 -38.45 -6.75 -36.80
C ILE A 263 -38.64 -6.18 -35.39
N PRO A 264 -37.62 -6.30 -34.52
CA PRO A 264 -37.69 -5.75 -33.17
C PRO A 264 -37.78 -4.22 -33.23
N GLN A 265 -38.59 -3.65 -32.33
CA GLN A 265 -38.78 -2.20 -32.25
C GLN A 265 -37.99 -1.64 -31.06
N PRO A 266 -37.31 -0.50 -31.25
CA PRO A 266 -36.53 0.10 -30.19
C PRO A 266 -37.42 0.64 -29.07
N LEU A 267 -36.82 0.86 -27.90
CA LEU A 267 -37.49 1.45 -26.74
C LEU A 267 -38.06 2.84 -27.11
N ALA A 268 -39.33 3.10 -26.78
CA ALA A 268 -39.99 4.36 -27.08
C ALA A 268 -39.58 5.48 -26.09
N VAL A 269 -38.42 6.09 -26.33
CA VAL A 269 -37.87 7.17 -25.48
C VAL A 269 -38.55 8.54 -25.74
N GLU A 270 -39.37 8.65 -26.79
CA GLU A 270 -40.03 9.90 -27.20
C GLU A 270 -40.78 10.60 -26.04
N ARG A 271 -41.43 9.83 -25.18
CA ARG A 271 -42.17 10.37 -24.02
C ARG A 271 -41.26 11.15 -23.07
N TRP A 272 -40.01 10.71 -22.89
CA TRP A 272 -39.03 11.34 -22.00
C TRP A 272 -38.46 12.62 -22.60
N VAL A 273 -38.28 12.66 -23.93
CA VAL A 273 -37.70 13.82 -24.62
C VAL A 273 -38.76 14.89 -24.92
N SER A 274 -40.03 14.49 -25.06
CA SER A 274 -41.13 15.38 -25.44
C SER A 274 -41.27 16.66 -24.60
N PRO A 275 -41.08 16.68 -23.26
CA PRO A 275 -41.21 17.91 -22.48
C PRO A 275 -40.11 18.94 -22.83
N PHE A 276 -38.89 18.47 -23.08
CA PHE A 276 -37.75 19.34 -23.41
C PHE A 276 -37.89 19.98 -24.79
N ILE A 277 -38.46 19.23 -25.75
CA ILE A 277 -38.76 19.74 -27.10
C ILE A 277 -39.93 20.70 -27.08
N ARG A 278 -40.94 20.46 -26.23
CA ARG A 278 -42.12 21.33 -26.12
C ARG A 278 -41.77 22.74 -25.62
N TRP A 279 -40.77 22.87 -24.73
CA TRP A 279 -40.38 24.14 -24.12
C TRP A 279 -38.91 24.51 -24.41
N PRO A 280 -38.53 24.75 -25.69
CA PRO A 280 -37.13 24.85 -26.08
C PRO A 280 -36.40 26.05 -25.43
N ARG A 281 -37.08 27.20 -25.29
CA ARG A 281 -36.50 28.39 -24.63
C ARG A 281 -36.22 28.14 -23.15
N LEU A 282 -37.12 27.46 -22.45
CA LEU A 282 -36.93 27.12 -21.05
C LEU A 282 -35.78 26.11 -20.92
N THR A 283 -35.76 25.06 -21.74
CA THR A 283 -34.68 24.07 -21.77
C THR A 283 -33.32 24.74 -21.94
N ILE A 284 -33.16 25.58 -22.97
CA ILE A 284 -31.91 26.31 -23.22
C ILE A 284 -31.55 27.23 -22.04
N CYS A 285 -32.52 27.99 -21.52
CA CYS A 285 -32.28 28.91 -20.41
C CYS A 285 -31.83 28.16 -19.15
N VAL A 286 -32.49 27.05 -18.81
CA VAL A 286 -32.14 26.21 -17.67
C VAL A 286 -30.76 25.60 -17.86
N THR A 287 -30.44 25.08 -19.05
CA THR A 287 -29.12 24.51 -19.34
C THR A 287 -28.01 25.56 -19.23
N VAL A 288 -28.21 26.77 -19.78
CA VAL A 288 -27.25 27.87 -19.67
C VAL A 288 -27.08 28.29 -18.21
N LEU A 289 -28.18 28.47 -17.47
CA LEU A 289 -28.14 28.85 -16.05
C LEU A 289 -27.42 27.77 -15.22
N ALA A 290 -27.72 26.50 -15.46
CA ALA A 290 -27.05 25.38 -14.79
C ALA A 290 -25.53 25.36 -15.12
N THR A 291 -25.16 25.64 -16.36
CA THR A 291 -23.75 25.73 -16.77
C THR A 291 -23.03 26.89 -16.08
N VAL A 292 -23.66 28.06 -15.99
CA VAL A 292 -23.09 29.23 -15.28
C VAL A 292 -22.98 28.93 -13.77
N ALA A 293 -24.00 28.31 -13.18
CA ALA A 293 -23.98 27.93 -11.77
C ALA A 293 -22.87 26.90 -11.46
N ALA A 294 -22.67 25.90 -12.32
CA ALA A 294 -21.55 24.96 -12.20
C ALA A 294 -20.19 25.67 -12.38
N GLY A 295 -20.11 26.59 -13.33
CA GLY A 295 -18.91 27.41 -13.58
C GLY A 295 -18.53 28.29 -12.38
N ALA A 296 -19.49 28.78 -11.60
CA ALA A 296 -19.22 29.53 -10.37
C ALA A 296 -18.46 28.69 -9.32
N GLY A 297 -18.56 27.36 -9.37
CA GLY A 297 -17.80 26.45 -8.51
C GLY A 297 -16.33 26.24 -8.92
N MET A 298 -15.93 26.71 -10.11
CA MET A 298 -14.59 26.47 -10.66
C MET A 298 -13.48 27.07 -9.80
N SER A 299 -13.74 28.15 -9.05
CA SER A 299 -12.75 28.76 -8.15
C SER A 299 -12.39 27.89 -6.93
N ARG A 300 -13.13 26.80 -6.69
CA ARG A 300 -12.85 25.84 -5.60
C ARG A 300 -12.05 24.62 -6.07
N LEU A 301 -11.76 24.51 -7.37
CA LEU A 301 -10.96 23.42 -7.91
C LEU A 301 -9.50 23.60 -7.48
N TYR A 302 -8.94 22.59 -6.82
CA TYR A 302 -7.53 22.55 -6.43
C TYR A 302 -6.84 21.33 -7.03
N TYR A 303 -5.52 21.40 -7.22
CA TYR A 303 -4.70 20.30 -7.69
C TYR A 303 -4.06 19.59 -6.50
N ASP A 304 -4.33 18.30 -6.35
CA ASP A 304 -3.66 17.47 -5.35
C ASP A 304 -2.30 17.03 -5.88
N HIS A 305 -1.24 17.42 -5.16
CA HIS A 305 0.15 17.09 -5.51
C HIS A 305 0.61 15.78 -4.85
N ASN A 306 -0.18 15.24 -3.91
CA ASN A 306 0.17 14.05 -3.16
C ASN A 306 -0.28 12.78 -3.89
N LEU A 307 0.67 12.08 -4.51
CA LEU A 307 0.40 10.83 -5.22
C LEU A 307 -0.08 9.70 -4.28
N LEU A 308 0.19 9.78 -2.98
CA LEU A 308 -0.29 8.81 -2.00
C LEU A 308 -1.83 8.83 -1.85
N ASN A 309 -2.48 9.93 -2.26
CA ASN A 309 -3.93 10.03 -2.29
C ASN A 309 -4.56 9.37 -3.53
N LEU A 310 -3.76 9.06 -4.56
CA LEU A 310 -4.23 8.29 -5.73
C LEU A 310 -4.22 6.78 -5.50
N GLN A 311 -3.52 6.32 -4.46
CA GLN A 311 -3.42 4.91 -4.10
C GLN A 311 -4.76 4.37 -3.59
N ALA A 312 -5.04 3.10 -3.87
CA ALA A 312 -6.29 2.46 -3.49
C ALA A 312 -6.45 2.38 -1.95
N GLU A 313 -7.64 2.72 -1.47
CA GLU A 313 -7.99 2.61 -0.05
C GLU A 313 -8.13 1.14 0.37
N GLY A 314 -7.76 0.83 1.61
CA GLY A 314 -7.90 -0.51 2.20
C GLY A 314 -6.70 -1.43 2.03
N LEU A 315 -5.80 -1.15 1.07
CA LEU A 315 -4.56 -1.91 0.89
C LEU A 315 -3.66 -1.81 2.12
N GLU A 316 -3.12 -2.95 2.53
CA GLU A 316 -2.22 -3.08 3.68
C GLU A 316 -0.96 -2.22 3.49
N SER A 317 -0.31 -2.32 2.33
CA SER A 317 0.89 -1.56 1.99
C SER A 317 0.67 -0.04 2.08
N VAL A 318 -0.42 0.47 1.50
CA VAL A 318 -0.79 1.90 1.57
C VAL A 318 -1.06 2.35 3.00
N ARG A 319 -1.74 1.52 3.80
CA ARG A 319 -2.04 1.83 5.21
C ARG A 319 -0.77 1.92 6.05
N LEU A 320 0.16 0.98 5.86
CA LEU A 320 1.45 0.96 6.55
C LEU A 320 2.33 2.12 6.09
N GLU A 321 2.32 2.48 4.81
CA GLU A 321 3.05 3.65 4.30
C GLU A 321 2.52 4.94 4.94
N ARG A 322 1.20 5.10 5.03
CA ARG A 322 0.57 6.25 5.73
C ARG A 322 0.87 6.25 7.22
N MET A 323 0.91 5.08 7.87
CA MET A 323 1.32 4.95 9.27
C MET A 323 2.77 5.40 9.45
N LEU A 324 3.69 4.93 8.61
CA LEU A 324 5.09 5.38 8.63
C LEU A 324 5.20 6.90 8.44
N PHE A 325 4.48 7.45 7.46
CA PHE A 325 4.51 8.88 7.17
C PHE A 325 3.95 9.75 8.32
N ASN A 326 2.89 9.30 9.01
CA ASN A 326 2.20 10.09 10.03
C ASN A 326 2.72 9.87 11.46
N GLU A 327 3.18 8.66 11.78
CA GLU A 327 3.52 8.24 13.15
C GLU A 327 5.03 8.12 13.38
N THR A 328 5.85 8.16 12.33
CA THR A 328 7.31 8.13 12.46
C THR A 328 7.94 9.43 11.98
N GLU A 329 8.98 9.90 12.67
CA GLU A 329 9.75 11.07 12.20
C GLU A 329 10.65 10.73 11.00
N GLN A 330 10.70 9.46 10.57
CA GLN A 330 11.38 9.06 9.36
C GLN A 330 10.40 9.10 8.19
N SER A 331 10.52 10.15 7.38
CA SER A 331 9.84 10.20 6.10
C SER A 331 10.45 9.17 5.16
N VAL A 332 9.63 8.24 4.67
CA VAL A 332 9.99 7.33 3.56
C VAL A 332 10.26 8.14 2.27
N TRP A 333 9.80 9.39 2.23
CA TRP A 333 10.02 10.35 1.16
C TRP A 333 11.16 11.30 1.54
N PHE A 334 12.29 11.18 0.85
CA PHE A 334 13.46 12.01 1.08
C PHE A 334 14.03 12.56 -0.23
N ALA A 335 14.71 13.70 -0.13
CA ALA A 335 15.50 14.24 -1.23
C ALA A 335 16.92 13.67 -1.17
N LEU A 336 17.45 13.23 -2.32
CA LEU A 336 18.80 12.69 -2.41
C LEU A 336 19.76 13.74 -2.99
N SER A 337 20.83 14.06 -2.26
CA SER A 337 21.94 14.89 -2.74
C SER A 337 23.24 14.08 -2.73
N ILE A 338 23.87 13.92 -3.88
CA ILE A 338 25.12 13.17 -4.04
C ILE A 338 26.30 14.15 -4.05
N ALA A 339 27.34 13.86 -3.28
CA ALA A 339 28.60 14.59 -3.22
C ALA A 339 29.77 13.67 -3.60
N SER A 340 30.83 14.23 -4.18
CA SER A 340 31.98 13.44 -4.66
C SER A 340 33.02 13.18 -3.57
N ASP A 341 33.03 13.99 -2.52
CA ASP A 341 33.96 13.88 -1.40
C ASP A 341 33.28 14.12 -0.05
N ARG A 342 34.02 13.77 1.02
CA ARG A 342 33.54 13.86 2.40
C ARG A 342 33.31 15.30 2.85
N GLU A 343 34.17 16.23 2.48
CA GLU A 343 34.12 17.60 2.96
C GLU A 343 32.92 18.34 2.36
N GLU A 344 32.68 18.12 1.07
CA GLU A 344 31.51 18.60 0.36
C GLU A 344 30.22 18.07 0.99
N LEU A 345 30.19 16.77 1.32
CA LEU A 345 29.04 16.14 1.93
C LEU A 345 28.69 16.77 3.29
N LEU A 346 29.70 17.00 4.14
CA LEU A 346 29.54 17.68 5.44
C LEU A 346 29.13 19.15 5.28
N ARG A 347 29.69 19.85 4.30
CA ARG A 347 29.31 21.24 3.98
C ARG A 347 27.86 21.33 3.53
N ARG A 348 27.41 20.45 2.64
CA ARG A 348 26.02 20.41 2.17
C ARG A 348 25.05 20.06 3.29
N LYS A 349 25.40 19.13 4.17
CA LYS A 349 24.62 18.84 5.39
C LYS A 349 24.37 20.10 6.22
N GLN A 350 25.41 20.88 6.49
CA GLN A 350 25.25 22.14 7.23
C GLN A 350 24.36 23.15 6.49
N GLN A 351 24.48 23.25 5.16
CA GLN A 351 23.63 24.13 4.36
C GLN A 351 22.15 23.71 4.39
N PHE A 352 21.87 22.41 4.35
CA PHE A 352 20.51 21.90 4.41
C PHE A 352 19.88 22.09 5.79
N LEU A 353 20.63 21.83 6.88
CA LEU A 353 20.14 22.05 8.25
C LEU A 353 19.91 23.53 8.60
N GLN A 354 20.34 24.47 7.75
CA GLN A 354 20.01 25.90 7.90
C GLN A 354 18.63 26.27 7.31
N GLN A 355 18.01 25.38 6.54
CA GLN A 355 16.69 25.62 5.96
C GLN A 355 15.59 25.26 6.96
N GLU A 356 14.60 26.14 7.15
CA GLU A 356 13.46 25.89 8.07
C GLU A 356 12.61 24.69 7.64
N SER A 357 12.62 24.33 6.35
CA SER A 357 11.88 23.19 5.82
C SER A 357 12.59 21.85 5.99
N VAL A 358 13.82 21.83 6.52
CA VAL A 358 14.63 20.61 6.68
C VAL A 358 14.72 20.27 8.15
N ASP A 359 14.10 19.16 8.53
CA ASP A 359 14.14 18.63 9.89
C ASP A 359 15.48 17.94 10.20
N HIS A 360 15.89 16.98 9.37
CA HIS A 360 17.13 16.23 9.55
C HIS A 360 17.82 15.89 8.23
N VAL A 361 19.12 15.57 8.32
CA VAL A 361 19.95 15.15 7.17
C VAL A 361 20.83 13.97 7.59
N GLU A 362 20.57 12.82 6.98
CA GLU A 362 21.33 11.59 7.16
C GLU A 362 22.42 11.45 6.10
N GLU A 363 23.61 11.02 6.52
CA GLU A 363 24.74 10.82 5.61
C GLU A 363 25.81 9.88 6.19
N ILE A 364 26.65 9.31 5.32
CA ILE A 364 27.63 8.26 5.64
C ILE A 364 28.90 8.71 6.39
N ALA A 365 29.42 9.90 6.11
CA ALA A 365 30.56 10.53 6.79
C ALA A 365 30.33 10.83 8.29
N SER A 366 29.10 11.06 8.73
CA SER A 366 28.72 11.17 10.17
C SER A 366 28.57 9.80 10.83
N LEU A 367 28.19 8.77 10.06
CA LEU A 367 28.12 7.38 10.54
C LEU A 367 29.52 6.77 10.75
N LEU A 368 30.51 7.29 10.04
CA LEU A 368 31.93 6.98 10.24
C LEU A 368 32.53 8.03 11.19
N PRO A 369 32.45 7.83 12.52
CA PRO A 369 33.00 8.80 13.45
C PRO A 369 34.45 9.07 13.08
N PRO A 370 34.91 10.33 13.09
CA PRO A 370 36.34 10.59 13.00
C PRO A 370 37.03 9.74 14.07
N GLY A 371 38.18 9.14 13.73
CA GLY A 371 38.94 8.26 14.62
C GLY A 371 39.38 9.00 15.87
N ASP A 372 38.46 9.17 16.80
CA ASP A 372 38.63 9.92 18.02
C ASP A 372 39.51 9.06 18.94
N ALA A 373 40.79 9.40 18.99
CA ALA A 373 41.79 8.73 19.80
C ALA A 373 41.36 8.62 21.27
N HIS A 374 40.54 9.57 21.75
CA HIS A 374 39.98 9.54 23.09
C HIS A 374 38.95 8.40 23.26
N LYS A 375 38.01 8.27 22.31
CA LYS A 375 37.02 7.18 22.32
C LYS A 375 37.68 5.83 22.14
N GLN A 376 38.68 5.71 21.26
CA GLN A 376 39.43 4.47 21.08
C GLN A 376 40.16 4.04 22.35
N ALA A 377 40.77 4.97 23.08
CA ALA A 377 41.39 4.69 24.37
C ALA A 377 40.38 4.21 25.42
N ILE A 378 39.18 4.82 25.46
CA ILE A 378 38.09 4.39 26.35
C ILE A 378 37.60 2.99 25.97
N ILE A 379 37.36 2.72 24.69
CA ILE A 379 36.91 1.41 24.19
C ILE A 379 37.96 0.35 24.50
N ALA A 380 39.24 0.62 24.26
CA ALA A 380 40.34 -0.31 24.58
C ALA A 380 40.43 -0.57 26.09
N ARG A 381 40.23 0.46 26.92
CA ARG A 381 40.19 0.30 28.39
C ARG A 381 39.02 -0.56 28.84
N ILE A 382 37.82 -0.35 28.26
CA ILE A 382 36.62 -1.14 28.56
C ILE A 382 36.83 -2.58 28.08
N GLY A 383 37.25 -2.78 26.84
CA GLY A 383 37.56 -4.10 26.28
C GLY A 383 38.60 -4.87 27.10
N GLY A 384 39.66 -4.18 27.56
CA GLY A 384 40.66 -4.78 28.44
C GLY A 384 40.14 -5.16 29.83
N ARG A 385 39.12 -4.46 30.35
CA ARG A 385 38.43 -4.83 31.59
C ARG A 385 37.47 -5.99 31.37
N LEU A 386 36.69 -5.95 30.29
CA LEU A 386 35.75 -7.02 29.92
C LEU A 386 36.47 -8.34 29.63
N ALA A 387 37.62 -8.30 28.95
CA ALA A 387 38.43 -9.48 28.66
C ALA A 387 38.98 -10.19 29.92
N ARG A 388 39.02 -9.49 31.06
CA ARG A 388 39.44 -10.05 32.36
C ARG A 388 38.27 -10.54 33.21
N LEU A 389 37.03 -10.30 32.78
CA LEU A 389 35.88 -10.83 33.47
C LEU A 389 35.71 -12.32 33.11
N PRO A 390 35.34 -13.17 34.07
CA PRO A 390 34.96 -14.55 33.76
C PRO A 390 33.79 -14.56 32.78
N ALA A 391 33.77 -15.53 31.87
CA ALA A 391 32.74 -15.67 30.83
C ALA A 391 31.31 -15.87 31.40
N ALA A 392 31.21 -16.22 32.68
CA ALA A 392 29.97 -16.27 33.43
C ALA A 392 30.06 -15.37 34.66
N ALA A 393 28.93 -14.73 34.98
CA ALA A 393 28.59 -14.20 36.30
C ALA A 393 29.25 -15.01 37.44
N PRO A 394 30.20 -14.55 38.29
CA PRO A 394 30.50 -15.34 39.48
C PRO A 394 29.18 -15.49 40.24
N LEU A 395 28.75 -16.74 40.43
CA LEU A 395 27.58 -17.04 41.24
C LEU A 395 27.86 -16.49 42.64
N ILE A 396 27.20 -15.37 42.98
CA ILE A 396 27.15 -14.92 44.36
C ILE A 396 26.36 -16.01 45.07
N SER A 397 27.05 -16.88 45.80
CA SER A 397 26.42 -17.94 46.56
C SER A 397 25.51 -17.28 47.59
N THR A 398 24.21 -17.32 47.33
CA THR A 398 23.19 -16.88 48.27
C THR A 398 23.33 -17.72 49.54
N PRO A 399 23.74 -17.13 50.67
CA PRO A 399 23.90 -17.88 51.91
C PRO A 399 22.56 -18.51 52.26
N SER A 400 22.58 -19.77 52.70
CA SER A 400 21.35 -20.43 53.10
C SER A 400 20.70 -19.63 54.23
N PRO A 401 19.35 -19.62 54.36
CA PRO A 401 18.69 -18.92 55.45
C PRO A 401 19.24 -19.32 56.84
N ALA A 402 19.66 -20.58 56.99
CA ALA A 402 20.29 -21.09 58.20
C ALA A 402 21.67 -20.46 58.47
N ASP A 403 22.48 -20.21 57.45
CA ASP A 403 23.80 -19.58 57.62
C ASP A 403 23.69 -18.09 57.94
N VAL A 404 22.69 -17.41 57.36
CA VAL A 404 22.34 -16.03 57.70
C VAL A 404 21.85 -15.95 59.15
N GLU A 405 20.97 -16.85 59.57
CA GLU A 405 20.52 -16.91 60.97
C GLU A 405 21.68 -17.18 61.95
N ARG A 406 22.58 -18.11 61.60
CA ARG A 406 23.75 -18.44 62.42
C ARG A 406 24.68 -17.25 62.58
N SER A 407 24.88 -16.48 61.51
CA SER A 407 25.70 -15.27 61.49
C SER A 407 25.06 -14.12 62.29
N LEU A 408 23.74 -13.91 62.14
CA LEU A 408 22.98 -12.95 62.95
C LEU A 408 23.02 -13.30 64.44
N SER A 409 22.93 -14.60 64.77
CA SER A 409 23.01 -15.10 66.15
C SER A 409 24.40 -14.87 66.74
N ALA A 410 25.47 -15.16 65.98
CA ALA A 410 26.84 -14.89 66.40
C ALA A 410 27.10 -13.38 66.57
N ALA A 411 26.54 -12.53 65.71
CA ALA A 411 26.62 -11.07 65.83
C ALA A 411 25.90 -10.56 67.10
N LEU A 412 24.71 -11.07 67.40
CA LEU A 412 23.96 -10.69 68.61
C LEU A 412 24.66 -11.10 69.92
N VAL A 413 25.38 -12.22 69.91
CA VAL A 413 26.16 -12.73 71.05
C VAL A 413 27.48 -11.99 71.22
N SER A 414 28.13 -11.58 70.13
CA SER A 414 29.43 -10.89 70.14
C SER A 414 29.35 -9.38 70.38
N LEU A 415 28.14 -8.82 70.49
CA LEU A 415 27.92 -7.42 70.87
C LEU A 415 27.88 -7.26 72.40
N PRO A 416 28.94 -6.72 73.06
CA PRO A 416 28.91 -6.39 74.48
C PRO A 416 27.94 -5.23 74.78
N ASP A 417 27.37 -5.21 75.99
CA ASP A 417 26.50 -4.14 76.51
C ASP A 417 27.28 -2.82 76.64
N LEU A 418 27.28 -2.01 75.57
CA LEU A 418 27.94 -0.70 75.56
C LEU A 418 27.13 0.32 74.76
N GLY A 419 26.39 1.18 75.48
CA GLY A 419 25.92 2.50 75.03
C GLY A 419 24.64 2.55 74.16
N ALA A 420 23.87 3.65 74.30
CA ALA A 420 22.55 3.84 73.70
C ALA A 420 22.52 3.72 72.16
N GLY A 421 23.56 4.17 71.45
CA GLY A 421 23.61 4.12 69.98
C GLY A 421 23.82 2.72 69.37
N ARG A 422 24.21 1.72 70.17
CA ARG A 422 24.36 0.32 69.71
C ARG A 422 23.20 -0.59 70.14
N ASN A 423 22.31 -0.13 71.02
CA ASN A 423 21.07 -0.84 71.35
C ASN A 423 20.11 -0.87 70.15
N GLU A 424 20.05 0.22 69.38
CA GLU A 424 19.23 0.30 68.16
C GLU A 424 19.70 -0.72 67.09
N VAL A 425 21.01 -0.90 66.95
CA VAL A 425 21.60 -1.90 66.04
C VAL A 425 21.28 -3.33 66.52
N ARG A 426 21.31 -3.56 67.84
CA ARG A 426 20.96 -4.86 68.43
C ARG A 426 19.49 -5.18 68.21
N GLU A 427 18.60 -4.20 68.38
CA GLU A 427 17.16 -4.35 68.11
C GLU A 427 16.89 -4.64 66.63
N GLN A 428 17.55 -3.93 65.71
CA GLN A 428 17.41 -4.17 64.27
C GLN A 428 17.92 -5.56 63.86
N LEU A 429 19.04 -6.03 64.42
CA LEU A 429 19.56 -7.37 64.18
C LEU A 429 18.65 -8.46 64.75
N ALA A 430 18.07 -8.23 65.93
CA ALA A 430 17.11 -9.15 66.56
C ALA A 430 15.80 -9.20 65.77
N ALA A 431 15.30 -8.06 65.28
CA ALA A 431 14.12 -7.96 64.43
C ALA A 431 14.33 -8.67 63.09
N ALA A 432 15.47 -8.44 62.41
CA ALA A 432 15.81 -9.12 61.18
C ALA A 432 15.91 -10.64 61.35
N ARG A 433 16.49 -11.11 62.46
CA ARG A 433 16.53 -12.56 62.78
C ARG A 433 15.13 -13.12 63.02
N ALA A 434 14.28 -12.41 63.76
CA ALA A 434 12.91 -12.84 64.03
C ALA A 434 12.03 -12.84 62.78
N ALA A 435 12.27 -11.93 61.84
CA ALA A 435 11.61 -11.92 60.54
C ALA A 435 12.06 -13.13 59.69
N LEU A 436 13.36 -13.44 59.69
CA LEU A 436 13.92 -14.57 58.94
C LEU A 436 13.38 -15.93 59.40
N THR A 437 13.22 -16.13 60.72
CA THR A 437 12.74 -17.39 61.31
C THR A 437 11.23 -17.61 61.16
N ARG A 438 10.46 -16.55 60.91
CA ARG A 438 9.01 -16.64 60.67
C ARG A 438 8.65 -16.97 59.21
N LEU A 439 9.59 -16.79 58.28
CA LEU A 439 9.36 -17.03 56.86
C LEU A 439 9.59 -18.51 56.52
N PRO A 440 8.77 -19.09 55.61
CA PRO A 440 9.07 -20.39 55.01
C PRO A 440 10.47 -20.37 54.36
N PRO A 441 11.24 -21.49 54.39
CA PRO A 441 12.61 -21.51 53.90
C PRO A 441 12.79 -21.04 52.45
N GLN A 442 11.79 -21.31 51.59
CA GLN A 442 11.78 -20.89 50.19
C GLN A 442 11.57 -19.37 50.04
N ASP A 443 10.68 -18.79 50.83
CA ASP A 443 10.40 -17.34 50.83
C ASP A 443 11.55 -16.55 51.45
N ALA A 444 12.16 -17.08 52.51
CA ALA A 444 13.36 -16.52 53.11
C ALA A 444 14.51 -16.51 52.09
N PHE A 445 14.72 -17.61 51.37
CA PHE A 445 15.73 -17.69 50.32
C PHE A 445 15.46 -16.71 49.18
N ALA A 446 14.22 -16.62 48.70
CA ALA A 446 13.83 -15.66 47.66
C ALA A 446 14.11 -14.21 48.10
N ARG A 447 13.71 -13.83 49.31
CA ARG A 447 13.93 -12.46 49.83
C ARG A 447 15.42 -12.17 50.08
N ILE A 448 16.21 -13.12 50.57
CA ILE A 448 17.67 -12.98 50.73
C ILE A 448 18.36 -12.86 49.36
N SER A 449 17.93 -13.66 48.38
CA SER A 449 18.49 -13.61 47.02
C SER A 449 18.19 -12.27 46.33
N THR A 450 16.99 -11.73 46.54
CA THR A 450 16.56 -10.42 46.05
C THR A 450 17.33 -9.28 46.71
N TYR A 451 17.78 -9.46 47.96
CA TYR A 451 18.60 -8.47 48.67
C TYR A 451 20.08 -8.48 48.24
N GLN A 452 20.58 -9.60 47.70
CA GLN A 452 21.97 -9.75 47.25
C GLN A 452 22.21 -9.40 45.78
N GLN A 453 21.19 -9.54 44.93
CA GLN A 453 21.21 -9.10 43.53
C GLN A 453 20.96 -7.59 43.46
#